data_AF-A0A2D3WWV5-F1
#
_entry.id   AF-A0A2D3WWV5-F1
#
_cell.length_a   1.000
_cell.length_b   1.000
_cell.length_c   1.000
_cell.angle_alpha   90.00
_cell.angle_beta   90.00
_cell.angle_gamma   90.00
#
_symmetry.space_group_name_H-M   'P 1'
#
loop_
_entity.id
_entity.type
_entity.pdbx_description
1 polymer ?
#
loop_
_entity_poly.entity_id
_entity_poly.type
_entity_poly.pdbx_seq_one_letter_code
_entity_poly.pdbx_strand_id
1 'polypeptide(L)'
;MKKLKIVAIATVFAIAGLTAAHAGPYANKQKQCKQMQQQRADMQNIFEQLNLSNEQKTALQANRQEMRQSRQAMHAQMKGKRTQGQFVSVNGFDKQGFINAQMERIQMRADMHAQRFEKTMQILTPEQRVKFVALLKEQNK
;
A
#
# COMPACT_ATOMS: atom_id res chain seq x y z
N MET A 1 26.00 -34.02 66.90
CA MET A 1 24.61 -34.19 66.45
C MET A 1 23.94 -32.84 66.26
N LYS A 2 23.08 -32.76 65.24
CA LYS A 2 22.48 -31.59 64.57
C LYS A 2 21.78 -30.59 65.49
N LYS A 3 21.92 -29.29 65.19
CA LYS A 3 20.87 -28.28 65.38
C LYS A 3 20.59 -27.64 64.02
N LEU A 4 19.44 -27.96 63.43
CA LEU A 4 18.94 -27.31 62.21
C LEU A 4 18.59 -25.86 62.51
N LYS A 5 19.01 -24.94 61.63
CA LYS A 5 18.43 -23.60 61.50
C LYS A 5 17.68 -23.56 60.18
N ILE A 6 16.36 -23.40 60.25
CA ILE A 6 15.48 -23.22 59.10
C ILE A 6 15.55 -21.73 58.73
N VAL A 7 16.03 -21.44 57.52
CA VAL A 7 15.96 -20.10 56.93
C VAL A 7 14.86 -20.12 55.87
N ALA A 8 13.81 -19.33 56.10
CA ALA A 8 12.70 -19.14 55.19
C ALA A 8 13.16 -18.28 54.00
N ILE A 9 12.98 -18.79 52.78
CA ILE A 9 13.22 -18.05 51.53
C ILE A 9 11.85 -17.63 50.99
N ALA A 10 11.54 -16.34 51.11
CA ALA A 10 10.37 -15.73 50.49
C ALA A 10 10.71 -15.35 49.05
N THR A 11 10.31 -16.18 48.08
CA THR A 11 10.36 -15.88 46.65
C THR A 11 9.20 -14.95 46.28
N VAL A 12 9.51 -13.68 46.05
CA VAL A 12 8.59 -12.69 45.47
C VAL A 12 8.50 -12.94 43.96
N PHE A 13 7.36 -13.43 43.48
CA PHE A 13 7.04 -13.47 42.06
C PHE A 13 6.70 -12.06 41.57
N ALA A 14 7.67 -11.39 40.94
CA ALA A 14 7.40 -10.20 40.16
C ALA A 14 6.88 -10.62 38.77
N ILE A 15 5.56 -10.81 38.65
CA ILE A 15 4.91 -10.93 37.35
C ILE A 15 4.84 -9.52 36.75
N ALA A 16 5.85 -9.18 35.94
CA ALA A 16 5.79 -8.03 35.06
C ALA A 16 4.74 -8.30 33.97
N GLY A 17 3.50 -7.91 34.24
CA GLY A 17 2.45 -7.87 33.24
C GLY A 17 2.77 -6.80 32.19
N LEU A 18 3.35 -7.23 31.07
CA LEU A 18 3.37 -6.44 29.83
C LEU A 18 1.92 -6.27 29.38
N THR A 19 1.33 -5.13 29.71
CA THR A 19 0.10 -4.66 29.09
C THR A 19 0.41 -4.35 27.63
N ALA A 20 0.15 -5.32 26.76
CA ALA A 20 0.05 -5.07 25.33
C ALA A 20 -1.12 -4.12 25.10
N ALA A 21 -0.80 -2.82 25.04
CA ALA A 21 -1.73 -1.78 24.63
C ALA A 21 -2.28 -2.17 23.25
N HIS A 22 -3.53 -2.62 23.24
CA HIS A 22 -4.28 -2.88 22.02
C HIS A 22 -4.48 -1.55 21.30
N ALA A 23 -3.57 -1.26 20.38
CA ALA A 23 -3.67 -0.10 19.49
C ALA A 23 -4.94 -0.27 18.64
N GLY A 24 -5.99 0.47 19.00
CA GLY A 24 -7.26 0.45 18.29
C GLY A 24 -7.14 0.87 16.82
N PRO A 25 -8.20 0.68 16.01
CA PRO A 25 -8.19 0.89 14.56
C PRO A 25 -7.77 2.29 14.10
N TYR A 26 -7.77 3.28 14.99
CA TYR A 26 -7.30 4.64 14.73
C TYR A 26 -5.77 4.77 14.64
N ALA A 27 -5.01 4.02 15.44
CA ALA A 27 -3.54 4.05 15.41
C ALA A 27 -2.98 3.49 14.10
N ASN A 28 -3.67 2.49 13.52
CA ASN A 28 -3.29 1.89 12.25
C ASN A 28 -3.55 2.81 11.05
N LYS A 29 -4.66 3.56 11.06
CA LYS A 29 -4.95 4.57 10.01
C LYS A 29 -3.90 5.67 9.96
N GLN A 30 -3.42 6.13 11.13
CA GLN A 30 -2.39 7.16 11.19
C GLN A 30 -1.05 6.67 10.61
N LYS A 31 -0.64 5.42 10.91
CA LYS A 31 0.56 4.81 10.31
C LYS A 31 0.42 4.67 8.78
N GLN A 32 -0.73 4.22 8.29
CA GLN A 32 -0.98 4.10 6.85
C GLN A 32 -0.96 5.45 6.13
N CYS A 33 -1.56 6.50 6.71
CA CYS A 33 -1.51 7.84 6.14
C CYS A 33 -0.07 8.37 6.05
N LYS A 34 0.74 8.17 7.10
CA LYS A 34 2.16 8.54 7.10
C LYS A 34 2.93 7.79 6.03
N GLN A 35 2.73 6.48 5.90
CA GLN A 35 3.39 5.68 4.86
C GLN A 35 3.03 6.15 3.44
N MET A 36 1.76 6.47 3.18
CA MET A 36 1.38 7.02 1.87
C MET A 36 1.97 8.41 1.61
N GLN A 37 2.10 9.25 2.63
CA GLN A 37 2.75 10.55 2.50
C GLN A 37 4.24 10.38 2.19
N GLN A 38 4.92 9.47 2.88
CA GLN A 38 6.32 9.10 2.63
C GLN A 38 6.49 8.67 1.17
N GLN A 39 5.72 7.69 0.69
CA GLN A 39 5.80 7.20 -0.69
C GLN A 39 5.56 8.29 -1.74
N ARG A 40 4.72 9.30 -1.43
CA ARG A 40 4.50 10.44 -2.32
C ARG A 40 5.71 11.37 -2.35
N ALA A 41 6.27 11.68 -1.18
CA ALA A 41 7.47 12.49 -1.06
C ALA A 41 8.65 11.80 -1.76
N ASP A 42 8.82 10.50 -1.55
CA ASP A 42 9.87 9.69 -2.17
C ASP A 42 9.81 9.77 -3.70
N MET A 43 8.63 9.58 -4.29
CA MET A 43 8.46 9.71 -5.75
C MET A 43 8.66 11.15 -6.24
N GLN A 44 8.26 12.16 -5.47
CA GLN A 44 8.51 13.56 -5.82
C GLN A 44 10.01 13.85 -5.87
N ASN A 45 10.76 13.41 -4.86
CA ASN A 45 12.21 13.55 -4.79
C ASN A 45 12.89 12.90 -6.01
N ILE A 46 12.41 11.73 -6.47
CA ILE A 46 12.93 11.12 -7.70
C ILE A 46 12.71 12.05 -8.90
N PHE A 47 11.48 12.52 -9.13
CA PHE A 47 11.17 13.35 -10.29
C PHE A 47 11.91 14.70 -10.27
N GLU A 48 12.18 15.26 -9.10
CA GLU A 48 12.99 16.47 -8.95
C GLU A 48 14.44 16.22 -9.39
N GLN A 49 15.01 15.06 -9.04
CA GLN A 49 16.37 14.68 -9.46
C GLN A 49 16.52 14.36 -10.94
N LEU A 50 15.42 14.13 -11.68
CA LEU A 50 15.46 13.84 -13.11
C LEU A 50 15.66 15.08 -14.01
N ASN A 51 15.66 16.29 -13.44
CA ASN A 51 15.80 17.55 -14.19
C ASN A 51 14.83 17.62 -15.38
N LEU A 52 13.55 17.32 -15.13
CA LEU A 52 12.53 17.29 -16.17
C LEU A 52 12.34 18.66 -16.83
N SER A 53 12.22 18.68 -18.16
CA SER A 53 11.85 19.89 -18.90
C SER A 53 10.42 20.33 -18.58
N ASN A 54 10.08 21.58 -18.91
CA ASN A 54 8.71 22.09 -18.74
C ASN A 54 7.69 21.30 -19.58
N GLU A 55 8.09 20.85 -20.77
CA GLU A 55 7.27 20.00 -21.64
C GLU A 55 7.02 18.64 -21.00
N GLN A 56 8.06 18.01 -20.44
CA GLN A 56 7.93 16.73 -19.74
C GLN A 56 7.06 16.85 -18.49
N LYS A 57 7.19 17.92 -17.71
CA LYS A 57 6.34 18.21 -16.55
C LYS A 57 4.88 18.35 -16.96
N THR A 58 4.62 19.09 -18.03
CA THR A 58 3.27 19.27 -18.60
C THR A 58 2.68 17.94 -19.06
N ALA A 59 3.46 17.12 -19.78
CA ALA A 59 3.04 15.80 -20.23
C ALA A 59 2.72 14.86 -19.05
N LEU A 60 3.53 14.87 -18.00
CA LEU A 60 3.26 14.10 -16.78
C LEU A 60 1.99 14.57 -16.07
N GLN A 61 1.72 15.88 -16.04
CA GLN A 61 0.50 16.42 -15.47
C GLN A 61 -0.74 16.02 -16.27
N ALA A 62 -0.69 16.08 -17.60
CA ALA A 62 -1.76 15.61 -18.47
C ALA A 62 -2.03 14.11 -18.26
N ASN A 63 -0.98 13.28 -18.22
CA ASN A 63 -1.11 11.85 -17.92
C ASN A 63 -1.74 11.60 -16.54
N ARG A 64 -1.38 12.39 -15.50
CA ARG A 64 -2.03 12.29 -14.17
C ARG A 64 -3.52 12.63 -14.23
N GLN A 65 -3.93 13.62 -15.02
CA GLN A 65 -5.34 14.00 -15.17
C GLN A 65 -6.12 12.90 -15.91
N GLU A 66 -5.58 12.37 -17.00
CA GLU A 66 -6.18 11.27 -17.75
C GLU A 66 -6.39 10.03 -16.86
N MET A 67 -5.37 9.65 -16.10
CA MET A 67 -5.47 8.52 -15.16
C MET A 67 -6.49 8.77 -14.04
N ARG A 68 -6.69 10.02 -13.61
CA ARG A 68 -7.72 10.38 -12.65
C ARG A 68 -9.11 10.17 -13.24
N GLN A 69 -9.33 10.56 -14.48
CA GLN A 69 -10.60 10.35 -15.19
C GLN A 69 -10.87 8.86 -15.41
N SER A 70 -9.87 8.10 -15.87
CA SER A 70 -9.97 6.64 -16.03
C SER A 70 -10.34 5.94 -14.72
N ARG A 71 -9.71 6.34 -13.61
CA ARG A 71 -10.06 5.82 -12.27
C ARG A 71 -11.50 6.17 -11.86
N GLN A 72 -11.98 7.37 -12.18
CA GLN A 72 -13.35 7.78 -11.87
C GLN A 72 -14.36 6.97 -12.69
N ALA A 73 -14.11 6.79 -13.98
CA ALA A 73 -14.95 5.96 -14.86
C ALA A 73 -15.00 4.51 -14.35
N MET A 74 -13.85 3.93 -13.99
CA MET A 74 -13.75 2.61 -13.37
C MET A 74 -14.59 2.54 -12.07
N HIS A 75 -14.47 3.53 -11.19
CA HIS A 75 -15.24 3.55 -9.95
C HIS A 75 -16.75 3.63 -10.20
N ALA A 76 -17.17 4.38 -11.22
CA ALA A 76 -18.56 4.46 -11.63
C ALA A 76 -19.07 3.12 -12.18
N GLN A 77 -18.31 2.47 -13.07
CA GLN A 77 -18.62 1.14 -13.62
C GLN A 77 -18.73 0.06 -12.53
N MET A 78 -17.90 0.18 -11.49
CA MET A 78 -17.87 -0.75 -10.36
C MET A 78 -18.86 -0.38 -9.24
N LYS A 79 -19.60 0.72 -9.39
CA LYS A 79 -20.66 1.12 -8.45
C LYS A 79 -21.81 0.11 -8.61
N GLY A 80 -22.19 -0.57 -7.52
CA GLY A 80 -23.22 -1.62 -7.53
C GLY A 80 -22.67 -3.06 -7.55
N LYS A 81 -21.56 -3.33 -8.25
CA LYS A 81 -20.88 -4.66 -8.26
C LYS A 81 -20.08 -4.97 -6.98
N ARG A 82 -20.33 -4.24 -5.89
CA ARG A 82 -19.43 -4.04 -4.74
C ARG A 82 -19.82 -4.78 -3.47
N THR A 83 -20.98 -5.43 -3.44
CA THR A 83 -21.48 -6.06 -2.22
C THR A 83 -21.05 -7.53 -2.19
N GLN A 84 -20.51 -7.98 -1.06
CA GLN A 84 -20.29 -9.42 -0.83
C GLN A 84 -21.60 -10.21 -0.95
N GLY A 85 -22.73 -9.55 -0.65
CA GLY A 85 -24.07 -10.10 -0.78
C GLY A 85 -24.44 -10.55 -2.19
N GLN A 86 -23.78 -10.07 -3.25
CA GLN A 86 -24.05 -10.57 -4.61
C GLN A 86 -23.59 -12.02 -4.84
N PHE A 87 -22.73 -12.55 -3.96
CA PHE A 87 -22.25 -13.93 -4.02
C PHE A 87 -22.88 -14.82 -2.95
N VAL A 88 -23.80 -14.29 -2.15
CA VAL A 88 -24.45 -15.04 -1.07
C VAL A 88 -25.93 -15.18 -1.41
N SER A 89 -26.39 -16.43 -1.48
CA SER A 89 -27.79 -16.79 -1.72
C SER A 89 -28.31 -17.68 -0.59
N VAL A 90 -29.61 -17.95 -0.59
CA VAL A 90 -30.23 -18.94 0.32
C VAL A 90 -29.57 -20.32 0.18
N ASN A 91 -29.07 -20.64 -1.03
CA ASN A 91 -28.43 -21.91 -1.35
C ASN A 91 -26.92 -21.92 -1.04
N GLY A 92 -26.37 -20.84 -0.47
CA GLY A 92 -24.98 -20.74 -0.05
C GLY A 92 -24.17 -19.69 -0.81
N PHE A 93 -22.84 -19.81 -0.69
CA PHE A 93 -21.86 -18.86 -1.20
C PHE A 93 -21.27 -19.31 -2.55
N ASP A 94 -21.38 -18.45 -3.56
CA ASP A 94 -20.72 -18.61 -4.84
C ASP A 94 -19.23 -18.23 -4.74
N LYS A 95 -18.44 -19.20 -4.30
CA LYS A 95 -16.98 -19.07 -4.16
C LYS A 95 -16.31 -18.72 -5.49
N GLN A 96 -16.73 -19.34 -6.60
CA GLN A 96 -16.04 -19.17 -7.87
C GLN A 96 -16.35 -17.79 -8.48
N GLY A 97 -17.61 -17.34 -8.44
CA GLY A 97 -17.98 -15.99 -8.86
C GLY A 97 -17.26 -14.93 -8.02
N PHE A 98 -17.13 -15.15 -6.71
CA PHE A 98 -16.37 -14.25 -5.85
C PHE A 98 -14.89 -14.15 -6.26
N ILE A 99 -14.22 -15.29 -6.47
CA ILE A 99 -12.82 -15.33 -6.91
C ILE A 99 -12.66 -14.62 -8.25
N ASN A 100 -13.51 -14.92 -9.23
CA ASN A 100 -13.47 -14.32 -10.57
C ASN A 100 -13.60 -12.80 -10.50
N ALA A 101 -14.55 -12.29 -9.72
CA ALA A 101 -14.74 -10.85 -9.54
C ALA A 101 -13.56 -10.17 -8.81
N GLN A 102 -12.86 -10.88 -7.91
CA GLN A 102 -11.64 -10.36 -7.31
C GLN A 102 -10.48 -10.33 -8.30
N MET A 103 -10.32 -11.38 -9.11
CA MET A 103 -9.28 -11.44 -10.14
C MET A 103 -9.46 -10.35 -11.20
N GLU A 104 -10.68 -10.13 -11.68
CA GLU A 104 -11.00 -9.03 -12.61
C GLU A 104 -10.57 -7.66 -12.03
N ARG A 105 -10.81 -7.43 -10.74
CA ARG A 105 -10.41 -6.20 -10.05
C ARG A 105 -8.91 -6.05 -9.89
N ILE A 106 -8.21 -7.15 -9.66
CA ILE A 106 -6.75 -7.16 -9.53
C ILE A 106 -6.15 -6.86 -10.90
N GLN A 107 -6.61 -7.54 -11.95
CA GLN A 107 -6.17 -7.34 -13.32
C GLN A 107 -6.36 -5.90 -13.76
N MET A 108 -7.57 -5.36 -13.61
CA MET A 108 -7.88 -3.97 -13.97
C MET A 108 -6.99 -2.96 -13.23
N ARG A 109 -6.67 -3.22 -11.96
CA ARG A 109 -5.72 -2.38 -11.22
C ARG A 109 -4.30 -2.53 -11.77
N ALA A 110 -3.83 -3.75 -11.99
CA ALA A 110 -2.52 -4.02 -12.56
C ALA A 110 -2.34 -3.32 -13.90
N ASP A 111 -3.33 -3.40 -14.79
CA ASP A 111 -3.31 -2.76 -16.11
C ASP A 111 -3.19 -1.23 -15.99
N MET A 112 -4.00 -0.59 -15.13
CA MET A 112 -3.89 0.85 -14.88
C MET A 112 -2.51 1.24 -14.33
N HIS A 113 -1.94 0.43 -13.44
CA HIS A 113 -0.61 0.68 -12.88
C HIS A 113 0.48 0.54 -13.96
N ALA A 114 0.39 -0.49 -14.80
CA ALA A 114 1.30 -0.73 -15.92
C ALA A 114 1.23 0.41 -16.95
N GLN A 115 0.03 0.78 -17.41
CA GLN A 115 -0.18 1.87 -18.35
C GLN A 115 0.37 3.21 -17.84
N ARG A 116 0.12 3.52 -16.56
CA ARG A 116 0.68 4.73 -15.93
C ARG A 116 2.21 4.71 -15.96
N PHE A 117 2.80 3.58 -15.63
CA PHE A 117 4.25 3.42 -15.59
C PHE A 117 4.85 3.53 -17.00
N GLU A 118 4.29 2.83 -17.98
CA GLU A 118 4.68 2.88 -19.38
C GLU A 118 4.66 4.31 -19.94
N LYS A 119 3.53 5.03 -19.79
CA LYS A 119 3.41 6.43 -20.23
C LYS A 119 4.43 7.34 -19.55
N THR A 120 4.73 7.10 -18.27
CA THR A 120 5.77 7.85 -17.55
C THR A 120 7.14 7.62 -18.18
N MET A 121 7.48 6.36 -18.47
CA MET A 121 8.76 6.02 -19.12
C MET A 121 8.87 6.62 -20.52
N GLN A 122 7.79 6.67 -21.29
CA GLN A 122 7.78 7.26 -22.64
C GLN A 122 8.11 8.76 -22.64
N ILE A 123 7.75 9.51 -21.59
CA ILE A 123 8.05 10.94 -21.45
C ILE A 123 9.53 11.20 -21.16
N LEU A 124 10.21 10.26 -20.49
CA LEU A 124 11.61 10.40 -20.11
C LEU A 124 12.54 10.12 -21.29
N THR A 125 13.64 10.87 -21.38
CA THR A 125 14.74 10.57 -22.30
C THR A 125 15.46 9.26 -21.89
N PRO A 126 16.22 8.62 -22.80
CA PRO A 126 16.97 7.40 -22.45
C PRO A 126 17.87 7.57 -21.22
N GLU A 127 18.59 8.69 -21.12
CA GLU A 127 19.45 9.01 -19.97
C GLU A 127 18.65 9.17 -18.68
N GLN A 128 17.52 9.87 -18.72
CA GLN A 128 16.63 10.04 -17.57
C GLN A 128 16.03 8.70 -17.12
N ARG A 129 15.74 7.76 -18.04
CA ARG A 129 15.26 6.41 -17.69
C ARG A 129 16.32 5.63 -16.91
N VAL A 130 17.58 5.71 -17.32
CA VAL A 130 18.69 5.07 -16.60
C VAL A 130 18.78 5.62 -15.18
N LYS A 131 18.77 6.96 -15.04
CA LYS A 131 18.79 7.62 -13.73
C LYS A 131 17.56 7.26 -12.88
N PHE A 132 16.38 7.22 -13.48
CA PHE A 132 15.14 6.84 -12.82
C PHE A 132 15.19 5.43 -12.23
N VAL A 133 15.71 4.46 -12.99
CA VAL A 133 15.88 3.08 -12.52
C VAL A 133 16.88 2.99 -11.35
N ALA A 134 17.98 3.75 -11.41
CA ALA A 134 18.94 3.81 -10.31
C ALA A 134 18.28 4.33 -9.02
N LEU A 135 17.57 5.46 -9.10
CA LEU A 135 16.87 6.07 -7.97
C LEU A 135 15.78 5.16 -7.38
N LEU A 136 15.03 4.43 -8.22
CA LEU A 136 14.06 3.45 -7.76
C LEU A 136 14.71 2.30 -6.97
N LYS A 137 15.90 1.84 -7.38
CA LYS A 137 16.62 0.78 -6.65
C LYS A 137 17.15 1.27 -5.31
N GLU A 138 17.58 2.53 -5.22
CA GLU A 138 18.06 3.14 -3.98
C GLU A 138 16.95 3.29 -2.94
N GLN A 139 15.71 3.59 -3.36
CA GLN A 139 14.58 3.70 -2.44
C GLN A 139 14.07 2.35 -1.88
N ASN A 140 14.46 1.23 -2.50
CA ASN A 140 14.05 -0.11 -2.09
C ASN A 140 15.14 -0.84 -1.28
N LYS A 141 16.26 -0.18 -0.95
CA LYS A 141 17.29 -0.68 -0.03
C LYS A 141 16.98 -0.25 1.40
#